data_AF-A0A377PP48-F1
#
_entry.id   AF-A0A377PP48-F1
#
_cell.length_a   1.000
_cell.length_b   1.000
_cell.length_c   1.000
_cell.angle_alpha   90.00
_cell.angle_beta   90.00
_cell.angle_gamma   90.00
#
_symmetry.space_group_name_H-M   'P 1'
#
loop_
_entity.id
_entity.type
_entity.pdbx_description
1 polymer ?
#
loop_
_entity_poly.entity_id
_entity_poly.type
_entity_poly.pdbx_seq_one_letter_code
_entity_poly.pdbx_strand_id
1 'polypeptide(L)'
;MVIDKGSNSGVYFGQPIISDKGVVGQVVAVGKMSSRVLLICNASHALPIQVLRNDIRVLAAGNGCTDDLQLEHLPANTDIRVGDVLVTSGLGGRFPEGYPVAVVSSVKVDNQRAYTVIKARPTAGLQRLRYLLLLWGADRNGTMPLPPDEVHRVANERLMQMMPQVLPTPSEMGPQQPAPAAGIIPPGTTPVAPVTPTNNATSSATPAVSPSATTLPARAQGGR
;
A
#
# COMPACT_ATOMS: atom_id res chain seq x y z
N MET A 1 7.15 21.31 -12.97
CA MET A 1 8.60 21.25 -12.67
C MET A 1 9.35 20.77 -13.91
N VAL A 2 10.63 21.11 -14.09
CA VAL A 2 11.48 20.63 -15.20
C VAL A 2 12.68 19.88 -14.63
N ILE A 3 13.05 18.76 -15.25
CA ILE A 3 14.23 17.95 -14.92
C ILE A 3 15.22 17.94 -16.09
N ASP A 4 16.51 17.76 -15.78
CA ASP A 4 17.66 17.79 -16.70
C ASP A 4 17.91 16.45 -17.42
N LYS A 5 16.89 15.58 -17.46
CA LYS A 5 16.91 14.30 -18.19
C LYS A 5 15.77 14.27 -19.19
N GLY A 6 16.10 13.85 -20.41
CA GLY A 6 15.19 13.77 -21.55
C GLY A 6 15.23 12.41 -22.23
N SER A 7 14.73 12.33 -23.45
CA SER A 7 14.70 11.08 -24.23
C SER A 7 16.10 10.49 -24.46
N ASN A 8 17.15 11.32 -24.53
CA ASN A 8 18.53 10.84 -24.63
C ASN A 8 18.98 10.03 -23.39
N SER A 9 18.32 10.22 -22.25
CA SER A 9 18.56 9.46 -21.01
C SER A 9 17.53 8.34 -20.81
N GLY A 10 16.73 8.02 -21.83
CA GLY A 10 15.69 6.98 -21.77
C GLY A 10 14.44 7.39 -21.00
N VAL A 11 14.24 8.69 -20.72
CA VAL A 11 13.02 9.18 -20.07
C VAL A 11 11.83 9.02 -21.01
N TYR A 12 10.70 8.57 -20.47
CA TYR A 12 9.47 8.37 -21.24
C TYR A 12 8.26 9.06 -20.61
N PHE A 13 7.24 9.31 -21.43
CA PHE A 13 5.99 9.91 -20.98
C PHE A 13 5.27 9.00 -19.97
N GLY A 14 4.79 9.58 -18.87
CA GLY A 14 4.13 8.85 -17.79
C GLY A 14 5.08 8.18 -16.81
N GLN A 15 6.40 8.36 -16.95
CA GLN A 15 7.37 7.76 -16.04
C GLN A 15 7.21 8.29 -14.60
N PRO A 16 7.13 7.40 -13.59
CA PRO A 16 7.04 7.80 -12.19
C PRO A 16 8.33 8.42 -11.69
N ILE A 17 8.18 9.41 -10.83
CA ILE A 17 9.27 10.11 -10.18
C ILE A 17 9.05 10.08 -8.67
N ILE A 18 10.08 9.67 -7.96
CA ILE A 18 10.11 9.61 -6.50
C ILE A 18 11.32 10.40 -5.96
N SER A 19 11.27 10.74 -4.68
CA SER A 19 12.40 11.21 -3.89
C SER A 19 12.83 10.14 -2.89
N ASP A 20 13.81 10.50 -2.06
CA ASP A 20 14.22 9.74 -0.88
C ASP A 20 13.11 9.57 0.16
N LYS A 21 12.00 10.32 0.09
CA LYS A 21 10.91 10.32 1.09
C LYS A 21 9.56 9.87 0.56
N GLY A 22 9.39 9.76 -0.75
CA GLY A 22 8.13 9.33 -1.34
C GLY A 22 7.89 9.81 -2.76
N VAL A 23 6.65 9.68 -3.21
CA VAL A 23 6.24 10.02 -4.57
C VAL A 23 6.27 11.52 -4.80
N VAL A 24 6.84 11.95 -5.93
CA VAL A 24 6.94 13.35 -6.33
C VAL A 24 5.94 13.68 -7.43
N GLY A 25 5.81 12.80 -8.43
CA GLY A 25 4.93 13.01 -9.56
C GLY A 25 5.23 12.10 -10.74
N GLN A 26 4.86 12.55 -11.92
CA GLN A 26 5.07 11.82 -13.18
C GLN A 26 5.53 12.74 -14.31
N VAL A 27 6.26 12.16 -15.27
CA VAL A 27 6.66 12.87 -16.49
C VAL A 27 5.47 13.07 -17.40
N VAL A 28 5.24 14.30 -17.85
CA VAL A 28 4.12 14.68 -18.75
C VAL A 28 4.57 15.30 -20.07
N ALA A 29 5.86 15.61 -20.22
CA ALA A 29 6.43 15.95 -21.51
C ALA A 29 7.91 15.58 -21.52
N VAL A 30 8.39 15.07 -22.65
CA VAL A 30 9.78 14.65 -22.82
C VAL A 30 10.38 15.43 -23.98
N GLY A 31 11.44 16.19 -23.71
CA GLY A 31 12.32 16.77 -24.71
C GLY A 31 13.60 15.95 -24.85
N LYS A 32 14.50 16.37 -25.75
CA LYS A 32 15.76 15.65 -26.01
C LYS A 32 16.66 15.57 -24.77
N MET A 33 16.82 16.70 -24.07
CA MET A 33 17.74 16.85 -22.93
C MET A 33 17.03 17.16 -21.60
N SER A 34 15.75 17.48 -21.63
CA SER A 34 14.98 17.83 -20.43
C SER A 34 13.56 17.30 -20.52
N SER A 35 12.89 17.18 -19.37
CA SER A 35 11.50 16.72 -19.30
C SER A 35 10.69 17.55 -18.32
N ARG A 36 9.38 17.63 -18.55
CA ARG A 36 8.42 18.29 -17.66
C ARG A 36 7.76 17.26 -16.77
N VAL A 37 7.71 17.59 -15.48
CA VAL A 37 7.11 16.78 -14.42
C VAL A 37 5.85 17.47 -13.90
N LEU A 38 4.77 16.70 -13.84
CA LEU A 38 3.54 17.02 -13.13
C LEU A 38 3.65 16.47 -11.70
N LEU A 39 3.61 17.36 -10.72
CA LEU A 39 3.74 17.02 -9.31
C LEU A 39 2.42 16.49 -8.74
N ILE A 40 2.49 15.65 -7.71
CA ILE A 40 1.30 15.11 -7.04
C ILE A 40 0.44 16.19 -6.36
N CYS A 41 1.03 17.33 -6.00
CA CYS A 41 0.29 18.46 -5.42
C CYS A 41 -0.48 19.30 -6.44
N ASN A 42 -0.28 19.07 -7.74
CA ASN A 42 -1.00 19.83 -8.76
C ASN A 42 -2.48 19.42 -8.83
N ALA A 43 -3.39 20.37 -8.96
CA ALA A 43 -4.84 20.11 -9.04
C ALA A 43 -5.27 19.22 -10.22
N SER A 44 -4.48 19.19 -11.30
CA SER A 44 -4.70 18.30 -12.43
C SER A 44 -4.09 16.91 -12.25
N HIS A 45 -3.49 16.62 -11.09
CA HIS A 45 -2.90 15.32 -10.80
C HIS A 45 -3.82 14.51 -9.88
N ALA A 46 -4.11 13.28 -10.31
CA ALA A 46 -4.89 12.30 -9.56
C ALA A 46 -4.06 11.01 -9.44
N LEU A 47 -3.80 10.58 -8.20
CA LEU A 47 -2.95 9.43 -7.90
C LEU A 47 -3.76 8.33 -7.19
N PRO A 48 -3.86 7.13 -7.77
CA PRO A 48 -4.41 5.97 -7.08
C PRO A 48 -3.53 5.57 -5.90
N ILE A 49 -4.12 5.52 -4.71
CA ILE A 49 -3.45 5.21 -3.46
C ILE A 49 -4.21 4.13 -2.68
N GLN A 50 -3.53 3.56 -1.71
CA GLN A 50 -4.02 2.56 -0.77
C GLN A 50 -3.65 3.00 0.64
N VAL A 51 -4.59 2.86 1.56
CA VAL A 51 -4.37 3.05 2.99
C VAL A 51 -3.65 1.83 3.52
N LEU A 52 -2.46 2.02 4.08
CA LEU A 52 -1.60 0.91 4.48
C LEU A 52 -2.20 0.05 5.62
N ARG A 53 -3.03 0.65 6.47
CA ARG A 53 -3.61 -0.02 7.65
C ARG A 53 -4.71 -1.03 7.32
N ASN A 54 -5.53 -0.75 6.30
CA ASN A 54 -6.77 -1.49 6.04
C ASN A 54 -7.08 -1.68 4.55
N ASP A 55 -6.10 -1.40 3.68
CA ASP A 55 -6.14 -1.67 2.24
C ASP A 55 -7.24 -0.96 1.46
N ILE A 56 -7.86 0.06 2.05
CA ILE A 56 -8.84 0.88 1.35
C ILE A 56 -8.13 1.63 0.22
N ARG A 57 -8.62 1.44 -1.00
CA ARG A 57 -8.10 2.11 -2.21
C ARG A 57 -8.92 3.35 -2.52
N VAL A 58 -8.23 4.46 -2.71
CA VAL A 58 -8.83 5.78 -2.95
C VAL A 58 -7.99 6.56 -3.95
N LEU A 59 -8.53 7.69 -4.41
CA LEU A 59 -7.83 8.61 -5.31
C LEU A 59 -7.42 9.86 -4.53
N ALA A 60 -6.14 10.18 -4.54
CA ALA A 60 -5.62 11.43 -4.01
C ALA A 60 -5.50 12.45 -5.14
N ALA A 61 -6.11 13.62 -4.95
CA ALA A 61 -5.99 14.76 -5.83
C ALA A 61 -5.07 15.82 -5.20
N GLY A 62 -4.27 16.50 -6.02
CA GLY A 62 -3.55 17.67 -5.57
C GLY A 62 -4.50 18.84 -5.30
N ASN A 63 -4.18 19.69 -4.33
CA ASN A 63 -4.95 20.91 -4.04
C ASN A 63 -4.06 22.17 -4.09
N GLY A 64 -2.95 22.11 -4.83
CA GLY A 64 -1.90 23.12 -4.82
C GLY A 64 -0.70 22.70 -3.97
N CYS A 65 0.50 23.16 -4.32
CA CYS A 65 1.76 22.74 -3.66
C CYS A 65 2.07 23.47 -2.34
N THR A 66 1.18 24.35 -1.92
CA THR A 66 1.18 24.97 -0.60
C THR A 66 0.24 24.24 0.37
N ASP A 67 -0.69 23.44 -0.17
CA ASP A 67 -1.73 22.74 0.57
C ASP A 67 -1.46 21.23 0.65
N ASP A 68 -2.21 20.57 1.55
CA ASP A 68 -2.23 19.11 1.63
C ASP A 68 -2.98 18.52 0.42
N LEU A 69 -2.70 17.25 0.09
CA LEU A 69 -3.50 16.49 -0.87
C LEU A 69 -4.90 16.30 -0.32
N GLN A 70 -5.87 16.21 -1.21
CA GLN A 70 -7.26 15.97 -0.87
C GLN A 70 -7.68 14.59 -1.38
N LEU A 71 -8.30 13.79 -0.51
CA LEU A 71 -9.01 12.58 -0.93
C LEU A 71 -10.48 12.98 -1.03
N GLU A 72 -11.04 12.83 -2.22
CA GLU A 72 -12.38 13.32 -2.52
C GLU A 72 -13.40 12.18 -2.61
N HIS A 73 -14.67 12.54 -2.35
CA HIS A 73 -15.84 11.70 -2.61
C HIS A 73 -15.87 10.37 -1.85
N LEU A 74 -15.38 10.36 -0.60
CA LEU A 74 -15.44 9.18 0.25
C LEU A 74 -16.74 9.13 1.06
N PRO A 75 -17.41 7.96 1.13
CA PRO A 75 -18.52 7.74 2.02
C PRO A 75 -18.19 8.06 3.48
N ALA A 76 -19.16 8.56 4.24
CA ALA A 76 -18.96 8.93 5.65
C ALA A 76 -18.52 7.77 6.56
N ASN A 77 -18.78 6.52 6.16
CA ASN A 77 -18.38 5.31 6.88
C ASN A 77 -17.01 4.74 6.48
N THR A 78 -16.23 5.47 5.68
CA THR A 78 -14.88 5.04 5.29
C THR A 78 -13.95 5.08 6.50
N ASP A 79 -13.36 3.95 6.90
CA ASP A 79 -12.45 3.86 8.05
C ASP A 79 -11.06 4.43 7.71
N ILE A 80 -10.94 5.76 7.64
CA ILE A 80 -9.65 6.46 7.50
C ILE A 80 -9.45 7.36 8.70
N ARG A 81 -8.24 7.33 9.27
CA ARG A 81 -7.89 8.02 10.51
C ARG A 81 -6.70 8.94 10.29
N VAL A 82 -6.63 10.00 11.09
CA VAL A 82 -5.45 10.88 11.13
C VAL A 82 -4.23 10.04 11.54
N GLY A 83 -3.12 10.21 10.82
CA GLY A 83 -1.91 9.42 11.00
C GLY A 83 -1.82 8.18 10.10
N ASP A 84 -2.90 7.79 9.39
CA ASP A 84 -2.82 6.69 8.43
C ASP A 84 -1.82 7.02 7.30
N VAL A 85 -0.99 6.02 6.96
CA VAL A 85 0.01 6.13 5.89
C VAL A 85 -0.64 5.74 4.56
N LEU A 86 -0.46 6.58 3.56
CA LEU A 86 -0.98 6.39 2.21
C LEU A 86 0.17 5.99 1.28
N VAL A 87 -0.01 4.90 0.56
CA VAL A 87 0.96 4.36 -0.40
C VAL A 87 0.35 4.25 -1.79
N THR A 88 1.16 4.13 -2.83
CA THR A 88 0.67 3.87 -4.19
C THR A 88 0.00 2.50 -4.27
N SER A 89 -1.14 2.40 -4.96
CA SER A 89 -1.93 1.17 -5.05
C SER A 89 -1.60 0.28 -6.25
N GLY A 90 -0.64 0.68 -7.11
CA GLY A 90 -0.39 -0.03 -8.38
C GLY A 90 -1.48 0.14 -9.44
N LEU A 91 -2.65 0.70 -9.09
CA LEU A 91 -3.80 0.74 -9.98
C LEU A 91 -3.51 1.56 -11.25
N GLY A 92 -3.75 0.94 -12.40
CA GLY A 92 -3.50 1.53 -13.72
C GLY A 92 -2.03 1.46 -14.18
N GLY A 93 -1.16 0.74 -13.45
CA GLY A 93 0.18 0.36 -13.91
C GLY A 93 1.17 1.51 -14.09
N ARG A 94 0.80 2.71 -13.66
CA ARG A 94 1.66 3.90 -13.78
C ARG A 94 2.68 3.95 -12.67
N PHE A 95 2.22 3.93 -11.44
CA PHE A 95 3.08 3.92 -10.26
C PHE A 95 3.18 2.50 -9.74
N PRO A 96 4.39 1.96 -9.48
CA PRO A 96 4.49 0.67 -8.82
C PRO A 96 3.84 0.75 -7.45
N GLU A 97 3.32 -0.35 -6.98
CA GLU A 97 2.63 -0.46 -5.69
C GLU A 97 3.58 -0.32 -4.49
N GLY A 98 3.08 0.26 -3.39
CA GLY A 98 3.77 0.33 -2.11
C GLY A 98 4.81 1.44 -1.95
N TYR A 99 4.73 2.55 -2.69
CA TYR A 99 5.57 3.72 -2.46
C TYR A 99 4.87 4.74 -1.55
N PRO A 100 5.54 5.30 -0.52
CA PRO A 100 4.96 6.32 0.34
C PRO A 100 4.52 7.57 -0.45
N VAL A 101 3.30 8.04 -0.19
CA VAL A 101 2.73 9.23 -0.84
C VAL A 101 2.52 10.34 0.17
N ALA A 102 1.74 10.06 1.21
CA ALA A 102 1.29 11.06 2.17
C ALA A 102 0.87 10.42 3.50
N VAL A 103 0.72 11.24 4.53
CA VAL A 103 0.14 10.85 5.82
C VAL A 103 -1.13 11.67 6.04
N VAL A 104 -2.21 11.02 6.46
CA VAL A 104 -3.49 11.70 6.71
C VAL A 104 -3.32 12.73 7.81
N SER A 105 -3.57 14.00 7.50
CA SER A 105 -3.42 15.14 8.41
C SER A 105 -4.75 15.58 9.03
N SER A 106 -5.88 15.37 8.35
CA SER A 106 -7.20 15.74 8.85
C SER A 106 -8.30 14.92 8.20
N VAL A 107 -9.32 14.57 8.98
CA VAL A 107 -10.56 13.91 8.52
C VAL A 107 -11.72 14.78 8.99
N LYS A 108 -12.49 15.34 8.06
CA LYS A 108 -13.66 16.18 8.37
C LYS A 108 -14.89 15.66 7.64
N VAL A 109 -15.91 15.29 8.40
CA VAL A 109 -17.20 14.90 7.85
C VAL A 109 -17.99 16.16 7.50
N ASP A 110 -18.40 16.30 6.25
CA ASP A 110 -19.30 17.37 5.82
C ASP A 110 -20.76 16.91 6.02
N ASN A 111 -21.34 17.35 7.13
CA ASN A 111 -22.73 17.04 7.50
C ASN A 111 -23.75 17.62 6.51
N GLN A 112 -23.39 18.58 5.66
CA GLN A 112 -24.29 19.16 4.67
C GLN A 112 -24.32 18.36 3.37
N ARG A 113 -23.22 17.64 3.07
CA ARG A 113 -23.05 16.97 1.76
C ARG A 113 -22.85 15.46 1.86
N ALA A 114 -22.97 14.89 3.07
CA ALA A 114 -22.89 13.45 3.35
C ALA A 114 -21.61 12.76 2.86
N TYR A 115 -20.53 13.52 2.67
CA TYR A 115 -19.20 13.00 2.32
C TYR A 115 -18.15 13.49 3.31
N THR A 116 -17.03 12.77 3.35
CA THR A 116 -15.88 13.15 4.18
C THR A 116 -14.81 13.81 3.32
N VAL A 117 -14.32 14.96 3.76
CA VAL A 117 -13.13 15.62 3.21
C VAL A 117 -11.93 15.20 4.02
N ILE A 118 -10.99 14.53 3.38
CA ILE A 118 -9.76 14.06 4.03
C ILE A 118 -8.57 14.80 3.41
N LYS A 119 -7.73 15.35 4.27
CA LYS A 119 -6.47 15.99 3.89
C LYS A 119 -5.30 15.08 4.24
N ALA A 120 -4.31 15.02 3.37
CA ALA A 120 -3.11 14.22 3.55
C ALA A 120 -1.86 15.00 3.17
N ARG A 121 -0.90 15.06 4.09
CA ARG A 121 0.36 15.78 3.89
C ARG A 121 1.35 14.93 3.08
N PRO A 122 1.86 15.42 1.93
CA PRO A 122 2.87 14.70 1.14
C PRO A 122 4.14 14.40 1.94
N THR A 123 4.68 13.18 1.83
CA THR A 123 5.95 12.80 2.48
C THR A 123 7.18 13.33 1.73
N ALA A 124 7.08 13.46 0.40
CA ALA A 124 8.21 13.77 -0.48
C ALA A 124 8.80 15.19 -0.37
N GLY A 125 8.20 16.09 0.42
CA GLY A 125 8.73 17.46 0.62
C GLY A 125 8.82 18.29 -0.67
N LEU A 126 7.70 18.39 -1.40
CA LEU A 126 7.62 18.87 -2.79
C LEU A 126 8.15 20.30 -3.04
N GLN A 127 8.33 21.11 -2.00
CA GLN A 127 8.85 22.48 -2.10
C GLN A 127 10.37 22.56 -2.20
N ARG A 128 11.11 21.53 -1.77
CA ARG A 128 12.59 21.53 -1.71
C ARG A 128 13.16 20.23 -2.29
N LEU A 129 12.89 20.00 -3.57
CA LEU A 129 13.39 18.84 -4.30
C LEU A 129 14.77 19.15 -4.88
N ARG A 130 15.78 18.36 -4.49
CA ARG A 130 17.17 18.49 -5.01
C ARG A 130 17.54 17.33 -5.93
N TYR A 131 17.22 16.11 -5.53
CA TYR A 131 17.49 14.89 -6.28
C TYR A 131 16.21 14.10 -6.43
N LEU A 132 16.07 13.45 -7.59
CA LEU A 132 14.90 12.69 -7.97
C LEU A 132 15.35 11.37 -8.59
N LEU A 133 14.56 10.33 -8.36
CA LEU A 133 14.75 9.02 -8.96
C LEU A 133 13.63 8.77 -9.95
N LEU A 134 14.00 8.36 -11.15
CA LEU A 134 13.07 7.92 -12.18
C LEU A 134 12.94 6.41 -12.08
N LEU A 135 11.71 5.91 -11.99
CA LEU A 135 11.47 4.48 -11.88
C LEU A 135 11.38 3.84 -13.27
N TRP A 136 12.11 2.75 -13.46
CA TRP A 136 11.95 1.86 -14.60
C TRP A 136 11.19 0.61 -14.17
N GLY A 137 10.48 0.01 -15.11
CA GLY A 137 9.77 -1.24 -14.84
C GLY A 137 8.52 -1.09 -13.98
N ALA A 138 7.96 0.12 -13.83
CA ALA A 138 6.56 0.23 -13.45
C ALA A 138 5.74 -0.61 -14.44
N ASP A 139 4.99 -1.55 -13.91
CA ASP A 139 4.16 -2.53 -14.59
C ASP A 139 3.09 -1.81 -15.42
N ARG A 140 3.46 -1.33 -16.60
CA ARG A 140 2.63 -0.45 -17.46
C ARG A 140 1.23 -1.00 -17.75
N ASN A 141 1.05 -2.31 -17.61
CA ASN A 141 -0.21 -3.00 -17.83
C ASN A 141 -0.92 -3.48 -16.55
N GLY A 142 -0.35 -3.29 -15.35
CA GLY A 142 -0.94 -3.77 -14.09
C GLY A 142 -1.13 -5.29 -14.05
N THR A 143 -0.39 -6.04 -14.87
CA THR A 143 -0.62 -7.47 -15.12
C THR A 143 -0.18 -8.39 -13.98
N MET A 144 0.44 -7.84 -12.94
CA MET A 144 0.87 -8.59 -11.77
C MET A 144 0.75 -7.71 -10.50
N PRO A 145 -0.48 -7.46 -10.02
CA PRO A 145 -0.67 -6.77 -8.74
C PRO A 145 -0.02 -7.60 -7.63
N LEU A 146 0.68 -6.96 -6.67
CA LEU A 146 1.23 -7.71 -5.55
C LEU A 146 0.07 -8.13 -4.62
N PRO A 147 0.16 -9.29 -3.96
CA PRO A 147 -0.79 -9.65 -2.94
C PRO A 147 -0.72 -8.65 -1.77
N PRO A 148 -1.84 -8.37 -1.06
CA PRO A 148 -1.87 -7.35 0.01
C PRO A 148 -0.76 -7.46 1.05
N ASP A 149 -0.44 -8.68 1.49
CA ASP A 149 0.62 -8.94 2.47
C ASP A 149 2.01 -8.49 1.97
N GLU A 150 2.26 -8.64 0.67
CA GLU A 150 3.50 -8.20 0.04
C GLU A 150 3.53 -6.68 -0.14
N VAL A 151 2.40 -6.05 -0.42
CA VAL A 151 2.29 -4.58 -0.41
C VAL A 151 2.70 -4.03 0.95
N HIS A 152 2.16 -4.60 2.03
CA HIS A 152 2.50 -4.17 3.39
C HIS A 152 3.98 -4.33 3.66
N ARG A 153 4.56 -5.49 3.31
CA ARG A 153 5.98 -5.77 3.50
C ARG A 153 6.85 -4.76 2.74
N VAL A 154 6.62 -4.61 1.44
CA VAL A 154 7.39 -3.72 0.57
C VAL A 154 7.19 -2.24 0.96
N ALA A 155 5.97 -1.85 1.32
CA ALA A 155 5.67 -0.50 1.77
C ALA A 155 6.38 -0.18 3.09
N ASN A 156 6.33 -1.10 4.07
CA ASN A 156 7.00 -0.92 5.36
C ASN A 156 8.53 -0.88 5.19
N GLU A 157 9.11 -1.77 4.39
CA GLU A 157 10.54 -1.76 4.06
C GLU A 157 10.96 -0.43 3.43
N ARG A 158 10.21 0.04 2.42
CA ARG A 158 10.49 1.32 1.77
C ARG A 158 10.27 2.49 2.70
N LEU A 159 9.25 2.46 3.55
CA LEU A 159 9.02 3.50 4.55
C LEU A 159 10.21 3.59 5.52
N MET A 160 10.73 2.45 6.00
CA MET A 160 11.93 2.41 6.86
C MET A 160 13.18 2.93 6.14
N GLN A 161 13.34 2.63 4.85
CA GLN A 161 14.48 3.11 4.05
C GLN A 161 14.38 4.61 3.70
N MET A 162 13.17 5.11 3.45
CA MET A 162 12.90 6.47 2.99
C MET A 162 12.65 7.47 4.12
N MET A 163 12.31 6.98 5.32
CA MET A 163 12.03 7.80 6.50
C MET A 163 12.78 7.25 7.72
N PRO A 164 14.07 7.54 7.90
CA PRO A 164 14.87 7.05 9.03
C PRO A 164 14.46 7.63 10.41
N GLN A 165 13.47 8.54 10.48
CA GLN A 165 13.08 9.28 11.70
C GLN A 165 11.66 9.01 12.19
N VAL A 166 11.10 7.81 11.94
CA VAL A 166 9.82 7.38 12.57
C VAL A 166 10.03 6.20 13.54
N LEU A 167 11.28 5.88 13.87
CA LEU A 167 11.62 5.00 14.99
C LEU A 167 12.06 5.89 16.16
N PRO A 168 11.46 5.79 17.36
CA PRO A 168 12.05 6.40 18.54
C PRO A 168 13.46 5.82 18.72
N THR A 169 14.39 6.65 19.16
CA THR A 169 15.74 6.16 19.48
C THR A 169 15.63 5.11 20.59
N PRO A 170 16.48 4.06 20.61
CA PRO A 170 16.48 3.07 21.70
C PRO A 170 16.59 3.72 23.10
N SER A 171 17.06 4.95 23.17
CA SER A 171 17.19 5.79 24.36
C SER A 171 15.86 6.31 24.93
N GLU A 172 14.74 6.22 24.20
CA GLU A 172 13.40 6.64 24.65
C GLU A 172 12.52 5.47 25.13
N MET A 173 12.96 4.22 24.93
CA MET A 173 12.42 3.08 25.67
C MET A 173 12.95 3.14 27.09
N GLY A 174 12.11 3.60 28.02
CA GLY A 174 12.38 3.50 29.45
C GLY A 174 12.75 2.06 29.88
N PRO A 175 13.36 1.89 31.06
CA PRO A 175 13.92 0.61 31.48
C PRO A 175 12.88 -0.52 31.38
N GLN A 176 13.26 -1.57 30.66
CA GLN A 176 12.46 -2.79 30.49
C GLN A 176 11.98 -3.30 31.85
N GLN A 177 10.67 -3.50 31.96
CA GLN A 177 10.06 -4.26 33.04
C GLN A 177 10.77 -5.63 33.11
N PRO A 178 11.26 -6.08 34.28
CA PRO A 178 11.93 -7.38 34.37
C PRO A 178 10.98 -8.51 33.97
N ALA A 179 11.48 -9.43 33.15
CA ALA A 179 10.78 -10.66 32.79
C ALA A 179 10.38 -11.46 34.05
N PRO A 180 9.26 -12.21 34.03
CA PRO A 180 8.88 -13.06 35.15
C PRO A 180 9.97 -14.13 35.37
N ALA A 181 10.45 -14.21 36.61
CA ALA A 181 11.49 -15.13 37.03
C ALA A 181 11.10 -16.59 36.75
N ALA A 182 12.05 -17.32 36.17
CA ALA A 182 11.99 -18.77 35.99
C ALA A 182 11.67 -19.45 37.33
N GLY A 183 10.60 -20.25 37.33
CA GLY A 183 10.20 -21.08 38.45
C GLY A 183 11.27 -22.09 38.80
N ILE A 184 11.68 -22.06 40.06
CA ILE A 184 12.53 -23.03 40.74
C ILE A 184 11.82 -24.40 40.70
N ILE A 185 12.49 -25.42 40.16
CA ILE A 185 12.07 -26.82 40.27
C ILE A 185 12.51 -27.32 41.66
N PRO A 186 11.62 -27.83 42.53
CA PRO A 186 12.02 -28.56 43.73
C PRO A 186 12.33 -30.02 43.38
N PRO A 187 13.37 -30.64 43.98
CA PRO A 187 13.66 -32.06 43.81
C PRO A 187 12.87 -32.89 44.83
N GLY A 188 12.23 -33.97 44.35
CA GLY A 188 11.80 -35.07 45.20
C GLY A 188 10.36 -35.52 44.97
N THR A 189 10.18 -36.60 44.21
CA THR A 189 9.55 -37.83 44.70
C THR A 189 9.62 -38.92 43.63
N THR A 190 9.71 -40.15 44.13
CA THR A 190 10.03 -41.45 43.52
C THR A 190 9.12 -41.92 42.37
N PRO A 191 9.56 -42.94 41.60
CA PRO A 191 8.93 -43.35 40.34
C PRO A 191 7.80 -44.38 40.54
N VAL A 192 6.73 -44.25 39.77
CA VAL A 192 5.74 -45.33 39.55
C VAL A 192 5.63 -45.60 38.05
N ALA A 193 5.62 -46.90 37.73
CA ALA A 193 5.80 -47.52 36.43
C ALA A 193 4.57 -47.39 35.48
N PRO A 194 4.66 -47.84 34.21
CA PRO A 194 3.80 -47.40 33.11
C PRO A 194 2.54 -48.27 32.95
N VAL A 195 1.47 -47.68 32.44
CA VAL A 195 0.35 -48.40 31.83
C VAL A 195 0.07 -47.85 30.44
N THR A 196 0.15 -48.73 29.45
CA THR A 196 -0.26 -48.52 28.05
C THR A 196 -1.53 -49.35 27.79
N PRO A 197 -2.15 -49.23 26.60
CA PRO A 197 -3.35 -48.47 26.30
C PRO A 197 -4.62 -49.33 26.30
N THR A 198 -5.81 -48.73 26.21
CA THR A 198 -7.01 -49.48 25.82
C THR A 198 -7.81 -48.69 24.79
N ASN A 199 -7.87 -49.30 23.61
CA ASN A 199 -8.69 -48.95 22.47
C ASN A 199 -10.17 -48.84 22.84
N ASN A 200 -10.91 -47.97 22.14
CA ASN A 200 -12.17 -48.41 21.57
C ASN A 200 -12.53 -47.60 20.32
N ALA A 201 -12.81 -48.38 19.25
CA ALA A 201 -13.50 -47.99 18.04
C ALA A 201 -14.84 -47.31 18.38
N THR A 202 -15.44 -46.46 17.55
CA THR A 202 -16.24 -46.72 16.33
C THR A 202 -16.78 -45.31 15.99
N SER A 203 -16.97 -44.79 14.78
CA SER A 203 -17.64 -45.32 13.60
C SER A 203 -17.66 -44.24 12.49
N SER A 204 -17.48 -44.68 11.24
CA SER A 204 -18.15 -44.21 10.01
C SER A 204 -18.13 -42.72 9.59
N ALA A 205 -17.48 -42.41 8.45
CA ALA A 205 -18.18 -42.33 7.15
C ALA A 205 -17.31 -41.67 6.04
N THR A 206 -17.20 -42.37 4.92
CA THR A 206 -16.85 -41.93 3.55
C THR A 206 -17.73 -42.85 2.66
N PRO A 207 -18.21 -42.52 1.43
CA PRO A 207 -17.60 -41.71 0.36
C PRO A 207 -18.63 -40.77 -0.35
N ALA A 208 -18.33 -39.93 -1.35
CA ALA A 208 -18.15 -40.23 -2.79
C ALA A 208 -18.00 -38.86 -3.52
N VAL A 209 -17.01 -38.60 -4.38
CA VAL A 209 -16.86 -38.96 -5.82
C VAL A 209 -18.02 -38.47 -6.73
N SER A 210 -17.69 -37.50 -7.59
CA SER A 210 -18.45 -36.89 -8.71
C SER A 210 -18.78 -37.88 -9.85
N PRO A 211 -19.61 -37.57 -10.89
CA PRO A 211 -19.13 -36.77 -12.06
C PRO A 211 -20.20 -36.08 -12.99
N SER A 212 -19.68 -35.37 -14.01
CA SER A 212 -20.25 -35.07 -15.37
C SER A 212 -21.38 -34.03 -15.53
N ALA A 213 -21.24 -32.92 -16.29
CA ALA A 213 -21.04 -32.69 -17.74
C ALA A 213 -22.31 -32.95 -18.60
N THR A 214 -22.54 -32.11 -19.64
CA THR A 214 -23.61 -32.09 -20.70
C THR A 214 -24.54 -30.85 -20.58
N THR A 215 -24.89 -30.01 -21.57
CA THR A 215 -24.63 -29.92 -23.02
C THR A 215 -25.18 -28.56 -23.56
N LEU A 216 -24.57 -28.06 -24.65
CA LEU A 216 -25.03 -26.98 -25.54
C LEU A 216 -26.48 -27.17 -26.07
N PRO A 217 -27.12 -26.13 -26.61
CA PRO A 217 -27.31 -26.18 -28.06
C PRO A 217 -27.11 -24.85 -28.80
N ALA A 218 -26.77 -24.99 -30.07
CA ALA A 218 -26.69 -23.95 -31.09
C ALA A 218 -27.96 -23.93 -31.97
N ARG A 219 -28.44 -22.74 -32.35
CA ARG A 219 -29.19 -22.39 -33.59
C ARG A 219 -29.78 -20.97 -33.42
N ALA A 220 -29.98 -20.10 -34.41
CA ALA A 220 -29.48 -19.83 -35.76
C ALA A 220 -30.27 -18.60 -36.29
N GLN A 221 -29.71 -17.86 -37.26
CA GLN A 221 -30.37 -16.90 -38.19
C GLN A 221 -30.99 -15.63 -37.54
N GLY A 222 -30.96 -14.42 -38.10
CA GLY A 222 -30.63 -13.86 -39.41
C GLY A 222 -31.46 -12.56 -39.55
N GLY A 223 -30.94 -11.49 -40.15
CA GLY A 223 -31.78 -10.32 -40.45
C GLY A 223 -31.06 -8.99 -40.59
N ARG A 224 -30.79 -8.64 -41.85
CA ARG A 224 -30.69 -7.30 -42.50
C ARG A 224 -29.89 -6.19 -41.83
#